data_AF-A0A1G5C021-F1
#
_entry.id   AF-A0A1G5C021-F1
#
_cell.length_a   1.000
_cell.length_b   1.000
_cell.length_c   1.000
_cell.angle_alpha   90.00
_cell.angle_beta   90.00
_cell.angle_gamma   90.00
#
_symmetry.space_group_name_H-M   'P 1'
#
loop_
_entity.id
_entity.type
_entity.pdbx_description
1 polymer ?
#
loop_
_entity_poly.entity_id
_entity_poly.type
_entity_poly.pdbx_seq_one_letter_code
_entity_poly.pdbx_strand_id
1 'polypeptide(L)'
;MGNIFKRKSKLNERQLEILRSKDLPTEWKQLTTIQRQSIVAIEEMLEYVEKKYEKPFCYAGYRRRNPLFMDEESLLCYAQGDDPDIDCFTVKREKIGFRDGYAWVTQTRVVQKEMEEKLAGILEGQKYKMFVELTGVSDEGEVKCFHIYIYLENTDLSVTEQLMDKVILTITGDSRVHNINMYCFGESIVDKITAKEHNRCFDLDDIVIHYMSHEKDREKGIGWTKR
;
A
#
# COMPACT_ATOMS: atom_id res chain seq x y z
N MET A 1 -1.90 33.01 -15.50
CA MET A 1 -1.05 32.56 -14.36
C MET A 1 -0.51 33.69 -13.46
N GLY A 2 -0.84 34.97 -13.67
CA GLY A 2 -0.22 36.09 -12.94
C GLY A 2 -0.88 36.57 -11.64
N ASN A 3 -2.01 35.99 -11.20
CA ASN A 3 -2.83 36.57 -10.11
C ASN A 3 -2.89 35.75 -8.81
N ILE A 4 -2.39 34.51 -8.78
CA ILE A 4 -2.39 33.68 -7.56
C ILE A 4 -1.25 34.11 -6.60
N PHE A 5 -0.08 34.49 -7.16
CA PHE A 5 1.11 34.85 -6.38
C PHE A 5 1.06 36.22 -5.69
N LYS A 6 0.11 37.10 -6.05
CA LYS A 6 -0.02 38.44 -5.44
C LYS A 6 -0.70 38.42 -4.06
N ARG A 7 -1.35 37.31 -3.66
CA ARG A 7 -2.16 37.26 -2.41
C ARG A 7 -1.57 36.40 -1.28
N LYS A 8 -0.80 35.33 -1.55
CA LYS A 8 -0.12 34.56 -0.49
C LYS A 8 1.27 35.14 -0.22
N SER A 9 1.35 36.14 0.65
CA SER A 9 2.64 36.66 1.17
C SER A 9 3.08 35.96 2.46
N LYS A 10 2.18 35.21 3.10
CA LYS A 10 2.41 34.52 4.38
C LYS A 10 2.23 33.01 4.19
N LEU A 11 3.27 32.26 4.55
CA LEU A 11 3.26 30.80 4.61
C LEU A 11 2.51 30.38 5.88
N ASN A 12 1.73 29.29 5.80
CA ASN A 12 1.12 28.68 7.00
C ASN A 12 2.14 27.81 7.75
N GLU A 13 1.79 27.32 8.94
CA GLU A 13 2.70 26.54 9.78
C GLU A 13 3.18 25.24 9.10
N ARG A 14 2.27 24.51 8.47
CA ARG A 14 2.60 23.28 7.72
C ARG A 14 3.57 23.55 6.58
N GLN A 15 3.38 24.63 5.83
CA GLN A 15 4.29 25.03 4.77
C GLN A 15 5.67 25.41 5.31
N LEU A 16 5.73 26.10 6.46
CA LEU A 16 6.99 26.42 7.12
C LEU A 16 7.73 25.16 7.58
N GLU A 17 7.02 24.18 8.14
CA GLU A 17 7.58 22.90 8.55
C GLU A 17 8.15 22.12 7.36
N ILE A 18 7.40 22.02 6.26
CA ILE A 18 7.87 21.36 5.04
C ILE A 18 9.13 22.03 4.50
N LEU A 19 9.18 23.36 4.47
CA LEU A 19 10.35 24.10 4.00
C LEU A 19 11.58 23.85 4.90
N ARG A 20 11.41 23.88 6.23
CA ARG A 20 12.48 23.56 7.18
C ARG A 20 12.99 22.13 7.01
N SER A 21 12.09 21.16 6.77
CA SER A 21 12.47 19.75 6.56
C SER A 21 13.34 19.50 5.32
N LYS A 22 13.42 20.50 4.42
CA LYS A 22 14.19 20.46 3.18
C LYS A 22 15.32 21.50 3.15
N ASP A 23 15.65 22.10 4.29
CA ASP A 23 16.63 23.18 4.41
C ASP A 23 16.37 24.36 3.45
N LEU A 24 15.08 24.67 3.22
CA LEU A 24 14.66 25.75 2.34
C LEU A 24 14.31 27.03 3.12
N PRO A 25 14.41 28.22 2.47
CA PRO A 25 14.04 29.48 3.10
C PRO A 25 12.59 29.50 3.58
N THR A 26 12.36 29.95 4.82
CA THR A 26 11.01 30.07 5.40
C THR A 26 10.36 31.42 5.13
N GLU A 27 11.04 32.32 4.43
CA GLU A 27 10.47 33.59 3.98
C GLU A 27 10.02 33.51 2.53
N TRP A 28 8.76 33.85 2.26
CA TRP A 28 8.19 33.80 0.91
C TRP A 28 9.04 34.49 -0.16
N LYS A 29 9.60 35.66 0.18
CA LYS A 29 10.42 36.47 -0.75
C LYS A 29 11.74 35.78 -1.12
N GLN A 30 12.27 34.92 -0.26
CA GLN A 30 13.52 34.20 -0.48
C GLN A 30 13.32 32.92 -1.30
N LEU A 31 12.08 32.41 -1.41
CA LEU A 31 11.76 31.28 -2.26
C LEU A 31 11.84 31.64 -3.75
N THR A 32 12.41 30.74 -4.54
CA THR A 32 12.34 30.78 -6.00
C THR A 32 10.90 30.62 -6.49
N THR A 33 10.62 31.03 -7.72
CA THR A 33 9.30 30.84 -8.36
C THR A 33 8.86 29.36 -8.33
N ILE A 34 9.80 28.44 -8.53
CA ILE A 34 9.54 27.00 -8.52
C ILE A 34 9.15 26.53 -7.11
N GLN A 35 9.92 26.92 -6.10
CA GLN A 35 9.60 26.55 -4.71
C GLN A 35 8.25 27.12 -4.26
N ARG A 36 7.93 28.36 -4.64
CA ARG A 36 6.61 28.96 -4.39
C ARG A 36 5.48 28.19 -5.05
N GLN A 37 5.67 27.74 -6.29
CA GLN A 37 4.71 26.90 -7.00
C GLN A 37 4.51 25.57 -6.28
N SER A 38 5.59 24.89 -5.93
CA SER A 38 5.54 23.58 -5.27
C SER A 38 4.90 23.64 -3.89
N ILE A 39 5.25 24.62 -3.05
CA ILE A 39 4.68 24.70 -1.69
C ILE A 39 3.19 25.08 -1.70
N VAL A 40 2.74 25.81 -2.72
CA VAL A 40 1.30 26.06 -2.92
C VAL A 40 0.60 24.81 -3.42
N ALA A 41 1.18 24.08 -4.38
CA ALA A 41 0.59 22.86 -4.91
C ALA A 41 0.49 21.75 -3.85
N ILE A 42 1.51 21.59 -3.00
CA ILE A 42 1.48 20.65 -1.87
C ILE A 42 0.30 20.95 -0.95
N GLU A 43 0.11 22.23 -0.60
CA GLU A 43 -1.00 22.64 0.26
C GLU A 43 -2.37 22.36 -0.37
N GLU A 44 -2.55 22.68 -1.66
CA GLU A 44 -3.81 22.39 -2.38
C GLU A 44 -4.13 20.90 -2.42
N MET A 45 -3.11 20.04 -2.58
CA MET A 45 -3.28 18.59 -2.63
C MET A 45 -3.59 17.98 -1.26
N LEU A 46 -3.00 18.52 -0.18
CA LEU A 46 -3.33 18.15 1.19
C LEU A 46 -4.75 18.61 1.57
N GLU A 47 -5.10 19.87 1.31
CA GLU A 47 -6.44 20.41 1.55
C GLU A 47 -7.53 19.59 0.82
N TYR A 48 -7.22 19.08 -0.39
CA TYR A 48 -8.12 18.18 -1.13
C TYR A 48 -8.42 16.90 -0.36
N VAL A 49 -7.41 16.15 0.10
CA VAL A 49 -7.63 14.89 0.81
C VAL A 49 -8.22 15.11 2.20
N GLU A 50 -7.82 16.20 2.88
CA GLU A 50 -8.38 16.58 4.18
C GLU A 50 -9.87 16.91 4.07
N LYS A 51 -10.27 17.62 3.02
CA LYS A 51 -11.69 17.90 2.75
C LYS A 51 -12.46 16.65 2.36
N LYS A 52 -11.86 15.75 1.58
CA LYS A 52 -12.51 14.53 1.10
C LYS A 52 -12.75 13.51 2.22
N TYR A 53 -11.81 13.38 3.15
CA TYR A 53 -11.84 12.36 4.21
C TYR A 53 -12.08 12.92 5.62
N GLU A 54 -12.28 14.24 5.74
CA GLU A 54 -12.60 14.95 6.98
C GLU A 54 -11.61 14.70 8.11
N LYS A 55 -10.31 14.59 7.78
CA LYS A 55 -9.23 14.31 8.73
C LYS A 55 -7.88 14.84 8.26
N PRO A 56 -6.92 15.09 9.17
CA PRO A 56 -5.62 15.67 8.83
C PRO A 56 -4.68 14.67 8.13
N PHE A 57 -3.86 15.20 7.22
CA PHE A 57 -2.83 14.44 6.49
C PHE A 57 -1.45 15.10 6.58
N CYS A 58 -0.41 14.26 6.57
CA CYS A 58 0.99 14.64 6.70
C CYS A 58 1.74 14.51 5.37
N TYR A 59 2.68 15.42 5.14
CA TYR A 59 3.56 15.40 3.97
C TYR A 59 4.66 14.33 4.10
N ALA A 60 4.88 13.53 3.06
CA ALA A 60 6.01 12.61 2.97
C ALA A 60 6.95 12.90 1.79
N GLY A 61 6.41 13.44 0.68
CA GLY A 61 7.21 13.74 -0.50
C GLY A 61 6.41 14.47 -1.57
N TYR A 62 7.10 15.11 -2.52
CA TYR A 62 6.43 15.75 -3.64
C TYR A 62 7.30 15.66 -4.90
N ARG A 63 6.66 15.29 -5.99
CA ARG A 63 7.24 15.24 -7.32
C ARG A 63 6.48 16.21 -8.22
N ARG A 64 7.22 17.19 -8.75
CA ARG A 64 6.68 18.11 -9.75
C ARG A 64 6.52 17.40 -11.08
N ARG A 65 5.52 17.82 -11.86
CA ARG A 65 5.38 17.41 -13.27
C ARG A 65 6.68 17.68 -14.05
N ASN A 66 7.18 16.65 -14.73
CA ASN A 66 8.29 16.76 -15.66
C ASN A 66 7.89 16.21 -17.04
N PRO A 67 7.61 17.08 -18.03
CA PRO A 67 7.20 16.64 -19.37
C PRO A 67 8.24 15.79 -20.10
N LEU A 68 9.53 15.99 -19.82
CA LEU A 68 10.62 15.26 -20.50
C LEU A 68 10.66 13.78 -20.12
N PHE A 69 10.26 13.46 -18.88
CA PHE A 69 10.20 12.08 -18.38
C PHE A 69 8.77 11.58 -18.23
N MET A 70 7.79 12.32 -18.77
CA MET A 70 6.36 12.03 -18.65
C MET A 70 5.89 11.87 -17.18
N ASP A 71 6.60 12.49 -16.22
CA ASP A 71 6.22 12.46 -14.82
C ASP A 71 5.01 13.36 -14.57
N GLU A 72 4.01 12.80 -13.91
CA GLU A 72 2.85 13.54 -13.41
C GLU A 72 3.18 14.22 -12.07
N GLU A 73 2.56 15.38 -11.83
CA GLU A 73 2.62 16.03 -10.52
C GLU A 73 1.94 15.14 -9.46
N SER A 74 2.69 14.82 -8.42
CA SER A 74 2.26 13.92 -7.36
C SER A 74 2.74 14.37 -5.98
N LEU A 75 1.87 14.21 -4.98
CA LEU A 75 2.16 14.36 -3.56
C LEU A 75 2.13 12.96 -2.95
N LEU A 76 3.16 12.62 -2.18
CA LEU A 76 3.16 11.46 -1.29
C LEU A 76 2.79 11.95 0.12
N CYS A 77 1.77 11.34 0.71
CA CYS A 77 1.25 11.70 2.03
C CYS A 77 0.69 10.47 2.76
N TYR A 78 0.43 10.62 4.05
CA TYR A 78 -0.18 9.62 4.93
C TYR A 78 -1.13 10.32 5.90
N ALA A 79 -2.13 9.62 6.45
CA ALA A 79 -3.02 10.25 7.43
C ALA A 79 -2.31 10.44 8.76
N GLN A 80 -2.70 11.45 9.53
CA GLN A 80 -2.08 11.67 10.84
C GLN A 80 -2.31 10.46 11.76
N GLY A 81 -1.21 9.92 12.31
CA GLY A 81 -1.23 8.73 13.16
C GLY A 81 -1.01 7.40 12.43
N ASP A 82 -1.01 7.40 11.09
CA ASP A 82 -0.63 6.24 10.29
C ASP A 82 0.91 6.12 10.16
N ASP A 83 1.41 4.93 9.80
CA ASP A 83 2.84 4.68 9.63
C ASP A 83 3.32 5.21 8.26
N PRO A 84 4.24 6.20 8.21
CA PRO A 84 4.71 6.78 6.95
C PRO A 84 5.44 5.78 6.03
N ASP A 85 5.95 4.66 6.55
CA ASP A 85 6.65 3.66 5.75
C ASP A 85 5.71 2.65 5.06
N ILE A 86 4.48 2.50 5.57
CA ILE A 86 3.52 1.47 5.14
C ILE A 86 2.26 2.10 4.53
N ASP A 87 1.75 3.15 5.16
CA ASP A 87 0.44 3.74 4.86
C ASP A 87 0.53 4.99 3.97
N CYS A 88 1.68 5.20 3.31
CA CYS A 88 1.84 6.28 2.36
C CYS A 88 1.06 6.00 1.06
N PHE A 89 0.41 7.04 0.55
CA PHE A 89 -0.30 7.01 -0.72
C PHE A 89 -0.04 8.26 -1.54
N THR A 90 -0.33 8.17 -2.83
CA THR A 90 -0.13 9.30 -3.76
C THR A 90 -1.43 10.03 -4.03
N VAL A 91 -1.38 11.35 -3.99
CA VAL A 91 -2.35 12.27 -4.61
C VAL A 91 -1.76 12.76 -5.91
N LYS A 92 -2.53 12.74 -6.99
CA LYS A 92 -2.13 13.19 -8.33
C LYS A 92 -3.02 14.32 -8.80
N ARG A 93 -2.42 15.31 -9.47
CA ARG A 93 -3.18 16.36 -10.14
C ARG A 93 -3.63 15.89 -11.52
N GLU A 94 -4.93 16.02 -11.80
CA GLU A 94 -5.51 15.71 -13.10
C GLU A 94 -5.86 16.99 -13.89
N LYS A 95 -6.36 16.84 -15.13
CA LYS A 95 -6.84 17.99 -15.92
C LYS A 95 -7.94 18.76 -15.18
N ILE A 96 -8.79 18.03 -14.44
CA ILE A 96 -9.88 18.56 -13.64
C ILE A 96 -9.79 17.89 -12.26
N GLY A 97 -9.41 18.67 -11.25
CA GLY A 97 -9.34 18.20 -9.87
C GLY A 97 -8.13 17.31 -9.55
N PHE A 98 -8.33 16.35 -8.65
CA PHE A 98 -7.31 15.46 -8.12
C PHE A 98 -7.85 14.04 -8.01
N ARG A 99 -6.95 13.08 -8.08
CA ARG A 99 -7.18 11.67 -7.76
C ARG A 99 -6.20 11.23 -6.69
N ASP A 100 -6.64 10.41 -5.75
CA ASP A 100 -5.80 9.91 -4.67
C ASP A 100 -5.90 8.39 -4.52
N GLY A 101 -4.85 7.81 -3.94
CA GLY A 101 -4.77 6.39 -3.65
C GLY A 101 -5.19 6.01 -2.23
N TYR A 102 -5.89 6.86 -1.47
CA TYR A 102 -6.09 6.59 -0.05
C TYR A 102 -6.96 5.36 0.22
N ALA A 103 -7.86 5.03 -0.70
CA ALA A 103 -8.64 3.80 -0.63
C ALA A 103 -7.78 2.53 -0.60
N TRP A 104 -6.60 2.53 -1.23
CA TRP A 104 -5.68 1.40 -1.17
C TRP A 104 -5.20 1.14 0.26
N VAL A 105 -4.90 2.21 1.00
CA VAL A 105 -4.45 2.13 2.40
C VAL A 105 -5.57 1.63 3.30
N THR A 106 -6.75 2.25 3.22
CA THR A 106 -7.86 1.90 4.11
C THR A 106 -8.41 0.50 3.82
N GLN A 107 -8.55 0.12 2.55
CA GLN A 107 -9.06 -1.18 2.18
C GLN A 107 -8.08 -2.31 2.47
N THR A 108 -6.75 -2.07 2.43
CA THR A 108 -5.77 -3.11 2.78
C THR A 108 -6.01 -3.61 4.21
N ARG A 109 -6.25 -2.69 5.16
CA ARG A 109 -6.55 -3.04 6.56
C ARG A 109 -7.87 -3.81 6.70
N VAL A 110 -8.88 -3.43 5.91
CA VAL A 110 -10.19 -4.11 5.90
C VAL A 110 -10.04 -5.55 5.40
N VAL A 111 -9.42 -5.73 4.23
CA VAL A 111 -9.27 -7.06 3.62
C VAL A 111 -8.29 -7.92 4.41
N GLN A 112 -7.22 -7.36 4.97
CA GLN A 112 -6.31 -8.07 5.88
C GLN A 112 -7.09 -8.72 7.03
N LYS A 113 -7.86 -7.92 7.77
CA LYS A 113 -8.67 -8.40 8.89
C LYS A 113 -9.72 -9.42 8.45
N GLU A 114 -10.38 -9.15 7.32
CA GLU A 114 -11.37 -10.07 6.75
C GLU A 114 -10.74 -11.45 6.44
N MET A 115 -9.55 -11.49 5.85
CA MET A 115 -8.86 -12.75 5.56
C MET A 115 -8.37 -13.44 6.84
N GLU A 116 -7.90 -12.68 7.83
CA GLU A 116 -7.52 -13.23 9.15
C GLU A 116 -8.69 -13.91 9.83
N GLU A 117 -9.88 -13.29 9.79
CA GLU A 117 -11.11 -13.84 10.34
C GLU A 117 -11.59 -15.07 9.55
N LYS A 118 -11.57 -15.02 8.21
CA LYS A 118 -11.97 -16.14 7.35
C LYS A 118 -11.09 -17.37 7.52
N LEU A 119 -9.78 -17.16 7.64
CA LEU A 119 -8.78 -18.24 7.75
C LEU A 119 -8.47 -18.60 9.21
N ALA A 120 -9.16 -17.99 10.17
CA ALA A 120 -9.04 -18.32 11.58
C ALA A 120 -9.33 -19.82 11.80
N GLY A 121 -8.50 -20.47 12.61
CA GLY A 121 -8.62 -21.90 12.91
C GLY A 121 -7.97 -22.84 11.88
N ILE A 122 -7.82 -22.44 10.62
CA ILE A 122 -7.16 -23.30 9.61
C ILE A 122 -5.69 -23.48 9.93
N LEU A 123 -5.03 -22.38 10.30
CA LEU A 123 -3.60 -22.32 10.63
C LEU A 123 -3.34 -22.48 12.14
N GLU A 124 -4.32 -22.95 12.91
CA GLU A 124 -4.18 -23.12 14.35
C GLU A 124 -3.08 -24.14 14.69
N GLY A 125 -2.30 -23.84 15.73
CA GLY A 125 -1.14 -24.64 16.12
C GLY A 125 0.08 -24.49 15.21
N GLN A 126 -0.03 -23.72 14.12
CA GLN A 126 1.10 -23.38 13.27
C GLN A 126 1.73 -22.05 13.70
N LYS A 127 3.04 -21.93 13.48
CA LYS A 127 3.72 -20.65 13.55
C LYS A 127 3.70 -20.00 12.17
N TYR A 128 2.91 -18.94 12.03
CA TYR A 128 2.68 -18.29 10.73
C TYR A 128 2.52 -16.77 10.83
N LYS A 129 2.69 -16.10 9.69
CA LYS A 129 2.22 -14.74 9.44
C LYS A 129 1.46 -14.69 8.13
N MET A 130 0.51 -13.77 8.04
CA MET A 130 -0.28 -13.56 6.84
C MET A 130 -0.32 -12.09 6.48
N PHE A 131 -0.18 -11.79 5.19
CA PHE A 131 -0.29 -10.45 4.65
C PHE A 131 -1.17 -10.43 3.40
N VAL A 132 -1.95 -9.37 3.26
CA VAL A 132 -2.75 -9.08 2.08
C VAL A 132 -2.13 -7.93 1.31
N GLU A 133 -1.99 -8.12 0.00
CA GLU A 133 -1.58 -7.06 -0.93
C GLU A 133 -2.73 -6.81 -1.91
N LEU A 134 -3.28 -5.61 -1.90
CA LEU A 134 -4.27 -5.23 -2.91
C LEU A 134 -3.57 -5.01 -4.25
N THR A 135 -4.14 -5.54 -5.33
CA THR A 135 -3.64 -5.36 -6.70
C THR A 135 -4.69 -4.73 -7.62
N GLY A 136 -5.90 -4.53 -7.13
CA GLY A 136 -6.95 -3.78 -7.83
C GLY A 136 -7.96 -3.18 -6.87
N VAL A 137 -8.07 -1.85 -6.88
CA VAL A 137 -9.10 -1.07 -6.17
C VAL A 137 -9.70 -0.08 -7.17
N SER A 138 -11.03 0.03 -7.21
CA SER A 138 -11.72 0.99 -8.07
C SER A 138 -11.59 2.43 -7.53
N ASP A 139 -11.97 3.42 -8.34
CA ASP A 139 -11.94 4.83 -7.93
C ASP A 139 -12.96 5.12 -6.81
N GLU A 140 -14.02 4.31 -6.70
CA GLU A 140 -15.01 4.34 -5.61
C GLU A 140 -14.52 3.63 -4.33
N GLY A 141 -13.32 3.04 -4.38
CA GLY A 141 -12.74 2.32 -3.24
C GLY A 141 -13.20 0.87 -3.09
N GLU A 142 -13.76 0.27 -4.14
CA GLU A 142 -14.15 -1.14 -4.13
C GLU A 142 -12.95 -2.03 -4.48
N VAL A 143 -12.64 -3.02 -3.65
CA VAL A 143 -11.56 -3.98 -3.91
C VAL A 143 -11.99 -4.98 -4.98
N LYS A 144 -11.21 -5.07 -6.06
CA LYS A 144 -11.44 -6.00 -7.18
C LYS A 144 -10.46 -7.16 -7.21
N CYS A 145 -9.23 -6.95 -6.74
CA CYS A 145 -8.18 -7.94 -6.80
C CYS A 145 -7.21 -7.81 -5.62
N PHE A 146 -6.80 -8.94 -5.03
CA PHE A 146 -5.80 -8.99 -3.95
C PHE A 146 -5.02 -10.30 -3.93
N HIS A 147 -3.85 -10.28 -3.31
CA HIS A 147 -3.04 -11.46 -3.05
C HIS A 147 -2.99 -11.72 -1.54
N ILE A 148 -3.04 -13.01 -1.18
CA ILE A 148 -2.81 -13.48 0.19
C ILE A 148 -1.43 -14.14 0.21
N TYR A 149 -0.58 -13.68 1.11
CA TYR A 149 0.72 -14.27 1.38
C TYR A 149 0.70 -14.89 2.77
N ILE A 150 0.97 -16.19 2.85
CA ILE A 150 1.05 -16.96 4.09
C ILE A 150 2.50 -17.42 4.23
N TYR A 151 3.13 -17.10 5.35
CA TYR A 151 4.49 -17.51 5.68
C TYR A 151 4.41 -18.45 6.87
N LEU A 152 4.88 -19.67 6.71
CA LEU A 152 4.63 -20.79 7.61
C LEU A 152 5.93 -21.49 8.00
N GLU A 153 6.19 -21.68 9.30
CA GLU A 153 7.31 -22.51 9.78
C GLU A 153 6.88 -23.97 9.90
N ASN A 154 6.78 -24.66 8.76
CA ASN A 154 6.45 -26.08 8.70
C ASN A 154 6.95 -26.70 7.39
N THR A 155 7.64 -27.83 7.45
CA THR A 155 8.18 -28.56 6.30
C THR A 155 7.54 -29.93 6.08
N ASP A 156 6.57 -30.34 6.91
CA ASP A 156 5.81 -31.57 6.73
C ASP A 156 4.83 -31.39 5.56
N LEU A 157 5.18 -32.01 4.43
CA LEU A 157 4.41 -31.97 3.18
C LEU A 157 2.95 -32.38 3.37
N SER A 158 2.67 -33.40 4.17
CA SER A 158 1.29 -33.87 4.37
C SER A 158 0.48 -32.81 5.12
N VAL A 159 1.09 -32.13 6.08
CA VAL A 159 0.43 -31.06 6.83
C VAL A 159 0.24 -29.83 5.94
N THR A 160 1.29 -29.38 5.25
CA THR A 160 1.25 -28.14 4.45
C THR A 160 0.31 -28.27 3.25
N GLU A 161 0.25 -29.43 2.59
CA GLU A 161 -0.72 -29.66 1.49
C GLU A 161 -2.17 -29.63 1.99
N GLN A 162 -2.46 -30.27 3.13
CA GLN A 162 -3.80 -30.22 3.73
C GLN A 162 -4.20 -28.80 4.17
N LEU A 163 -3.25 -28.01 4.66
CA LEU A 163 -3.49 -26.60 4.98
C LEU A 163 -3.81 -25.81 3.70
N MET A 164 -3.05 -26.00 2.62
CA MET A 164 -3.30 -25.32 1.35
C MET A 164 -4.70 -25.64 0.80
N ASP A 165 -5.10 -26.91 0.84
CA ASP A 165 -6.43 -27.34 0.41
C ASP A 165 -7.55 -26.65 1.20
N LYS A 166 -7.41 -26.57 2.54
CA LYS A 166 -8.38 -25.89 3.41
C LYS A 166 -8.44 -24.38 3.17
N VAL A 167 -7.28 -23.75 2.95
CA VAL A 167 -7.21 -22.31 2.62
C VAL A 167 -7.97 -22.06 1.31
N ILE A 168 -7.67 -22.82 0.26
CA ILE A 168 -8.34 -22.68 -1.05
C ILE A 168 -9.85 -22.90 -0.92
N LEU A 169 -10.26 -23.99 -0.26
CA LEU A 169 -11.67 -24.31 -0.09
C LEU A 169 -12.44 -23.16 0.59
N THR A 170 -11.81 -22.53 1.57
CA THR A 170 -12.42 -21.42 2.33
C THR A 170 -12.55 -20.15 1.50
N ILE A 171 -11.57 -19.83 0.65
CA ILE A 171 -11.57 -18.54 -0.07
C ILE A 171 -12.16 -18.59 -1.48
N THR A 172 -12.32 -19.77 -2.08
CA THR A 172 -12.80 -19.90 -3.47
C THR A 172 -14.20 -19.29 -3.68
N GLY A 173 -14.99 -19.12 -2.61
CA GLY A 173 -16.28 -18.43 -2.67
C GLY A 173 -16.22 -16.90 -2.68
N ASP A 174 -15.03 -16.29 -2.57
CA ASP A 174 -14.86 -14.84 -2.65
C ASP A 174 -15.08 -14.36 -4.08
N SER A 175 -15.93 -13.34 -4.26
CA SER A 175 -16.29 -12.82 -5.58
C SER A 175 -15.19 -11.95 -6.21
N ARG A 176 -14.16 -11.57 -5.44
CA ARG A 176 -13.03 -10.78 -5.91
C ARG A 176 -11.94 -11.70 -6.45
N VAL A 177 -11.21 -11.23 -7.46
CA VAL A 177 -10.05 -11.95 -7.99
C VAL A 177 -9.00 -12.09 -6.90
N HIS A 178 -8.50 -13.30 -6.66
CA HIS A 178 -7.50 -13.51 -5.62
C HIS A 178 -6.49 -14.61 -5.94
N ASN A 179 -5.26 -14.39 -5.48
CA ASN A 179 -4.18 -15.37 -5.55
C ASN A 179 -3.66 -15.67 -4.15
N ILE A 180 -3.22 -16.91 -3.94
CA ILE A 180 -2.56 -17.33 -2.70
C ILE A 180 -1.13 -17.71 -2.99
N ASN A 181 -0.22 -17.23 -2.15
CA ASN A 181 1.14 -17.74 -2.03
C ASN A 181 1.34 -18.23 -0.60
N MET A 182 1.73 -19.48 -0.43
CA MET A 182 2.12 -20.03 0.86
C MET A 182 3.57 -20.49 0.82
N TYR A 183 4.41 -19.83 1.61
CA TYR A 183 5.83 -20.12 1.73
C TYR A 183 6.10 -20.87 3.03
N CYS A 184 6.79 -22.00 2.92
CA CYS A 184 7.11 -22.88 4.02
C CYS A 184 8.61 -22.85 4.30
N PHE A 185 8.96 -22.60 5.55
CA PHE A 185 10.34 -22.43 6.01
C PHE A 185 10.73 -23.53 7.00
N GLY A 186 11.98 -23.99 6.90
CA GLY A 186 12.58 -24.93 7.86
C GLY A 186 13.18 -24.26 9.09
N GLU A 187 13.38 -22.94 9.05
CA GLU A 187 13.99 -22.16 10.12
C GLU A 187 13.05 -21.10 10.69
N SER A 188 13.39 -20.62 11.90
CA SER A 188 12.59 -19.65 12.65
C SER A 188 12.75 -18.22 12.10
N ILE A 189 12.15 -17.93 10.95
CA ILE A 189 12.24 -16.63 10.28
C ILE A 189 10.91 -15.85 10.22
N VAL A 190 9.76 -16.49 10.49
CA VAL A 190 8.44 -15.87 10.34
C VAL A 190 8.30 -14.64 11.24
N ASP A 191 8.84 -14.67 12.45
CA ASP A 191 8.80 -13.53 13.39
C ASP A 191 9.53 -12.30 12.86
N LYS A 192 10.51 -12.48 11.95
CA LYS A 192 11.29 -11.39 11.34
C LYS A 192 10.58 -10.73 10.16
N ILE A 193 9.55 -11.37 9.58
CA ILE A 193 8.83 -10.84 8.41
C ILE A 193 7.99 -9.63 8.81
N THR A 194 8.21 -8.51 8.14
CA THR A 194 7.46 -7.27 8.39
C THR A 194 6.47 -7.01 7.26
N ALA A 195 5.41 -6.25 7.54
CA ALA A 195 4.44 -5.82 6.52
C ALA A 195 5.10 -4.98 5.40
N LYS A 196 6.20 -4.30 5.70
CA LYS A 196 6.94 -3.48 4.73
C LYS A 196 7.73 -4.32 3.73
N GLU A 197 8.22 -5.48 4.15
CA GLU A 197 9.22 -6.25 3.42
C GLU A 197 8.76 -7.64 3.04
N HIS A 198 7.54 -8.07 3.40
CA HIS A 198 7.11 -9.45 3.17
C HIS A 198 7.23 -9.90 1.70
N ASN A 199 6.98 -9.01 0.74
CA ASN A 199 7.13 -9.27 -0.70
C ASN A 199 8.58 -9.13 -1.22
N ARG A 200 9.49 -8.67 -0.36
CA ARG A 200 10.94 -8.53 -0.57
C ARG A 200 11.76 -9.56 0.22
N CYS A 201 11.10 -10.40 1.01
CA CYS A 201 11.78 -11.32 1.89
C CYS A 201 12.16 -12.62 1.15
N PHE A 202 13.41 -13.01 1.41
CA PHE A 202 14.09 -14.27 1.12
C PHE A 202 14.88 -14.31 -0.20
N ASP A 203 16.20 -14.44 -0.07
CA ASP A 203 16.97 -15.22 -1.01
C ASP A 203 16.29 -16.59 -1.10
N LEU A 204 16.11 -17.12 -2.31
CA LEU A 204 15.34 -18.34 -2.60
C LEU A 204 15.76 -19.56 -1.73
N ASP A 205 16.93 -19.50 -1.11
CA ASP A 205 17.57 -20.56 -0.36
C ASP A 205 16.90 -20.89 1.00
N ASP A 206 16.13 -19.95 1.59
CA ASP A 206 15.43 -20.19 2.87
C ASP A 206 14.07 -20.89 2.71
N ILE A 207 13.47 -20.80 1.52
CA ILE A 207 12.15 -21.37 1.23
C ILE A 207 12.30 -22.87 0.94
N VAL A 208 11.69 -23.70 1.77
CA VAL A 208 11.74 -25.16 1.60
C VAL A 208 10.64 -25.64 0.66
N ILE A 209 9.44 -25.05 0.75
CA ILE A 209 8.30 -25.38 -0.12
C ILE A 209 7.53 -24.10 -0.46
N HIS A 210 7.12 -23.95 -1.72
CA HIS A 210 6.25 -22.85 -2.14
C HIS A 210 4.99 -23.36 -2.83
N TYR A 211 3.82 -23.02 -2.28
CA TYR A 211 2.54 -23.28 -2.90
C TYR A 211 1.97 -22.01 -3.53
N MET A 212 1.45 -22.15 -4.75
CA MET A 212 0.80 -21.09 -5.50
C MET A 212 -0.59 -21.53 -5.95
N SER A 213 -1.59 -20.70 -5.72
CA SER A 213 -2.94 -20.89 -6.25
C SER A 213 -3.42 -19.63 -6.96
N HIS A 214 -3.51 -19.72 -8.29
CA HIS A 214 -4.13 -18.69 -9.12
C HIS A 214 -5.59 -19.00 -9.38
N GLU A 215 -6.43 -17.97 -9.46
CA GLU A 215 -7.86 -18.12 -9.78
C GLU A 215 -8.07 -18.92 -11.08
N LYS A 216 -7.32 -18.59 -12.13
CA LYS A 216 -7.38 -19.29 -13.43
C LYS A 216 -7.00 -20.77 -13.35
N ASP A 217 -6.21 -21.18 -12.37
CA ASP A 217 -5.82 -22.57 -12.18
C ASP A 217 -6.90 -23.30 -11.36
N ARG A 218 -7.52 -22.62 -10.38
CA ARG A 218 -8.71 -23.14 -9.67
C ARG A 218 -9.89 -23.35 -10.60
N GLU A 219 -10.15 -22.43 -11.53
CA GLU A 219 -11.20 -22.56 -12.56
C GLU A 219 -11.00 -23.80 -13.47
N LYS A 220 -9.75 -24.24 -13.64
CA LYS A 220 -9.40 -25.45 -14.41
C LYS A 220 -9.38 -26.72 -13.57
N GLY A 221 -9.68 -26.63 -12.27
CA GLY A 221 -9.63 -27.76 -11.34
C GLY A 221 -8.23 -28.15 -10.87
N ILE A 222 -7.20 -27.33 -11.10
CA ILE A 222 -5.82 -27.60 -10.66
C ILE A 222 -5.67 -27.32 -9.16
N GLY A 223 -6.41 -26.35 -8.62
CA GLY A 223 -6.36 -25.98 -7.20
C GLY A 223 -5.10 -25.17 -6.86
N TRP A 224 -3.94 -25.81 -6.86
CA TRP A 224 -2.64 -25.20 -6.58
C TRP A 224 -1.49 -25.93 -7.27
N THR A 225 -0.34 -25.26 -7.34
CA THR A 225 0.93 -25.83 -7.78
C THR A 225 1.96 -25.69 -6.67
N LYS A 226 2.89 -26.64 -6.59
CA LYS A 226 4.02 -26.64 -5.66
C LYS A 226 5.31 -26.42 -6.45
N ARG A 227 6.17 -25.55 -5.94
CA ARG A 227 7.51 -25.27 -6.44
C ARG A 227 8.54 -25.59 -5.36
#